data_AF-A0A081MZ99-F1
#
_entry.id   AF-A0A081MZ99-F1
#
_cell.length_a   1.000
_cell.length_b   1.000
_cell.length_c   1.000
_cell.angle_alpha   90.00
_cell.angle_beta   90.00
_cell.angle_gamma   90.00
#
_symmetry.space_group_name_H-M   'P 1'
#
loop_
_entity.id
_entity.type
_entity.pdbx_description
1 polymer ?
#
loop_
_entity_poly.entity_id
_entity_poly.type
_entity_poly.pdbx_seq_one_letter_code
_entity_poly.pdbx_strand_id
1 'polypeptide(L)'
;MNTEKQLWSIKRIADFLDLSVNYTRNVIVKQANFPEPRFSIIEVNGKKQKSKPRWIDTEISEWVSQEYCSQSEMEERQPAKRGRKRKVSDKLRI
;
A
#
# COMPACT_ATOMS: atom_id res chain seq x y z
N MET A 1 18.77 -17.13 -14.72
CA MET A 1 17.80 -16.63 -13.72
C MET A 1 16.89 -15.62 -14.42
N ASN A 2 15.58 -15.92 -14.49
CA ASN A 2 14.59 -15.12 -15.24
C ASN A 2 14.14 -13.89 -14.43
N THR A 3 14.69 -12.72 -14.74
CA THR A 3 14.34 -11.42 -14.16
C THR A 3 12.97 -10.88 -14.60
N GLU A 4 12.30 -11.50 -15.58
CA GLU A 4 10.97 -11.07 -16.04
C GLU A 4 9.83 -11.32 -15.02
N LYS A 5 10.03 -12.19 -14.03
CA LYS A 5 8.98 -12.50 -13.04
C LYS A 5 8.74 -11.39 -12.00
N GLN A 6 9.59 -10.37 -11.99
CA GLN A 6 9.61 -9.36 -10.92
C GLN A 6 8.94 -8.03 -11.30
N LEU A 7 8.33 -7.91 -12.48
CA LEU A 7 7.71 -6.65 -12.92
C LEU A 7 6.18 -6.65 -12.73
N TRP A 8 5.71 -5.83 -11.81
CA TRP A 8 4.29 -5.63 -11.51
C TRP A 8 3.68 -4.55 -12.38
N SER A 9 2.44 -4.80 -12.83
CA SER A 9 1.61 -3.76 -13.45
C SER A 9 0.91 -2.95 -12.37
N ILE A 10 0.43 -1.76 -12.72
CA ILE A 10 -0.34 -0.92 -11.79
C ILE A 10 -1.59 -1.63 -11.25
N LYS A 11 -2.20 -2.53 -12.04
CA LYS A 11 -3.34 -3.32 -11.58
C LYS A 11 -2.93 -4.25 -10.44
N ARG A 12 -1.80 -4.95 -10.60
CA ARG A 12 -1.28 -5.85 -9.57
C ARG A 12 -0.92 -5.11 -8.29
N ILE A 13 -0.34 -3.92 -8.39
CA ILE A 13 -0.04 -3.07 -7.22
C ILE A 13 -1.34 -2.66 -6.52
N ALA A 14 -2.36 -2.24 -7.29
CA ALA A 14 -3.65 -1.88 -6.75
C ALA A 14 -4.33 -3.06 -6.04
N ASP A 15 -4.33 -4.25 -6.66
CA ASP A 15 -4.86 -5.49 -6.09
C ASP A 15 -4.08 -5.88 -4.80
N PHE A 16 -2.76 -5.69 -4.77
CA PHE A 16 -1.92 -5.97 -3.59
C PHE A 16 -2.20 -5.04 -2.42
N LEU A 17 -2.52 -3.76 -2.70
CA LEU A 17 -2.85 -2.77 -1.69
C LEU A 17 -4.34 -2.76 -1.31
N ASP A 18 -5.16 -3.60 -1.96
CA ASP A 18 -6.62 -3.57 -1.88
C ASP A 18 -7.21 -2.18 -2.19
N LEU A 19 -6.69 -1.53 -3.23
CA LEU A 19 -7.08 -0.19 -3.68
C LEU A 19 -7.62 -0.20 -5.10
N SER A 20 -8.39 0.83 -5.46
CA SER A 20 -8.78 1.03 -6.86
C SER A 20 -7.59 1.43 -7.72
N VAL A 21 -7.51 0.92 -8.96
CA VAL A 21 -6.44 1.26 -9.91
C VAL A 21 -6.33 2.77 -10.16
N ASN A 22 -7.46 3.48 -10.15
CA ASN A 22 -7.47 4.93 -10.33
C ASN A 22 -6.85 5.67 -9.14
N TYR A 23 -7.16 5.23 -7.92
CA TYR A 23 -6.55 5.80 -6.72
C TYR A 23 -5.04 5.50 -6.68
N THR A 24 -4.64 4.26 -6.97
CA THR A 24 -3.22 3.89 -7.05
C THR A 24 -2.49 4.76 -8.07
N ARG A 25 -3.05 4.97 -9.26
CA ARG A 25 -2.41 5.81 -10.30
C ARG A 25 -2.29 7.28 -9.94
N ASN A 26 -3.33 7.85 -9.36
CA ASN A 26 -3.42 9.30 -9.18
C ASN A 26 -2.87 9.77 -7.83
N VAL A 27 -2.81 8.87 -6.84
CA VAL A 27 -2.41 9.19 -5.48
C VAL A 27 -1.12 8.45 -5.11
N ILE A 28 -1.14 7.12 -5.13
CA ILE A 28 0.01 6.31 -4.67
C ILE A 28 1.25 6.54 -5.55
N VAL A 29 1.12 6.43 -6.87
CA VAL A 29 2.25 6.58 -7.81
C VAL A 29 2.83 8.01 -7.82
N LYS A 30 2.10 9.00 -7.30
CA LYS A 30 2.56 10.40 -7.22
C LYS A 30 3.25 10.74 -5.90
N GLN A 31 3.34 9.81 -4.95
CA GLN A 31 4.07 10.05 -3.72
C GLN A 31 5.57 10.18 -4.01
N ALA A 32 6.24 11.11 -3.33
CA ALA A 32 7.65 11.44 -3.58
C ALA A 32 8.60 10.24 -3.43
N ASN A 33 8.25 9.29 -2.57
CA ASN A 33 9.06 8.11 -2.25
C ASN A 33 8.59 6.84 -3.00
N PHE A 34 7.62 6.95 -3.90
CA PHE A 34 7.11 5.79 -4.61
C PHE A 34 8.11 5.30 -5.68
N PRO A 35 8.33 3.98 -5.83
CA PRO A 35 9.30 3.44 -6.79
C PRO A 35 9.07 3.89 -8.24
N GLU A 36 10.17 4.10 -8.96
CA GLU A 36 10.12 4.56 -10.35
C GLU A 36 9.61 3.47 -11.31
N PRO A 37 8.73 3.82 -12.27
CA PRO A 37 8.30 2.88 -13.29
C PRO A 37 9.42 2.57 -14.30
N ARG A 38 9.52 1.30 -14.68
CA ARG A 38 10.33 0.80 -15.80
C ARG A 38 9.48 0.72 -17.06
N PHE A 39 10.10 1.08 -18.17
CA PHE A 39 9.51 1.07 -19.50
C PHE A 39 10.42 0.25 -20.42
N SER A 40 9.80 -0.56 -21.26
CA SER A 40 10.49 -1.22 -22.38
C SER A 40 10.08 -0.56 -23.70
N ILE A 41 10.98 -0.57 -24.67
CA ILE A 41 10.63 -0.15 -26.04
C ILE A 41 10.07 -1.38 -26.74
N ILE A 42 8.84 -1.25 -27.25
CA ILE A 42 8.15 -2.30 -28.01
C ILE A 42 7.84 -1.78 -29.41
N GLU A 43 7.80 -2.68 -30.38
CA GLU A 43 7.37 -2.35 -31.74
C GLU A 43 5.92 -2.78 -31.91
N VAL A 44 5.06 -1.82 -32.25
CA VAL A 44 3.63 -2.05 -32.50
C VAL A 44 3.29 -1.45 -33.86
N ASN A 45 2.83 -2.30 -34.79
CA ASN A 45 2.52 -1.92 -36.18
C ASN A 45 3.66 -1.17 -36.89
N GLY A 46 4.91 -1.66 -36.73
CA GLY A 46 6.10 -1.06 -37.36
C GLY A 46 6.56 0.27 -36.74
N LYS A 47 5.95 0.70 -35.63
CA LYS A 47 6.35 1.90 -34.88
C LYS A 47 6.88 1.52 -33.52
N LYS A 48 8.06 2.05 -33.17
CA LYS A 48 8.62 1.95 -31.81
C LYS A 48 7.79 2.80 -30.85
N GLN A 49 7.25 2.18 -29.82
CA GLN A 49 6.46 2.82 -28.76
C GLN A 49 6.98 2.40 -27.39
N LYS A 50 6.79 3.27 -26.38
CA LYS A 50 7.05 2.89 -24.99
C LYS A 50 5.95 1.96 -24.50
N SER A 51 6.32 0.89 -23.81
CA SER A 51 5.38 -0.03 -23.19
C SER A 51 4.67 0.61 -21.99
N LYS A 52 3.65 -0.09 -21.46
CA LYS A 52 2.98 0.32 -20.23
C LYS A 52 3.97 0.28 -19.06
N PRO A 53 3.87 1.22 -18.10
CA PRO A 53 4.75 1.26 -16.94
C PRO A 53 4.64 -0.02 -16.13
N ARG A 54 5.78 -0.54 -15.67
CA ARG A 54 5.87 -1.65 -14.72
C ARG A 54 6.83 -1.33 -13.60
N TRP A 55 6.64 -1.93 -12.43
CA TRP A 55 7.45 -1.68 -11.23
C TRP A 55 8.11 -2.95 -10.75
N ILE A 56 9.25 -2.83 -10.09
CA ILE A 56 9.95 -3.99 -9.52
C ILE A 56 9.24 -4.40 -8.23
N ASP A 57 8.94 -5.69 -8.11
CA ASP A 57 8.17 -6.26 -7.02
C ASP A 57 8.80 -6.07 -5.65
N THR A 58 10.12 -6.21 -5.55
CA THR A 58 10.89 -5.97 -4.32
C THR A 58 10.82 -4.51 -3.90
N GLU A 59 10.99 -3.57 -4.83
CA GLU A 59 10.90 -2.13 -4.53
C GLU A 59 9.50 -1.75 -4.01
N ILE A 60 8.44 -2.29 -4.63
CA ILE A 60 7.07 -2.08 -4.15
C ILE A 60 6.88 -2.68 -2.75
N SER A 61 7.37 -3.90 -2.52
CA SER A 61 7.23 -4.58 -1.22
C SER A 61 7.99 -3.86 -0.10
N GLU A 62 9.18 -3.36 -0.40
CA GLU A 62 10.00 -2.56 0.52
C GLU A 62 9.33 -1.22 0.83
N TRP A 63 8.82 -0.51 -0.18
CA TRP A 63 8.10 0.73 0.01
C TRP A 63 6.86 0.54 0.90
N VAL A 64 6.04 -0.48 0.62
CA VAL A 64 4.89 -0.83 1.48
C VAL A 64 5.34 -1.13 2.91
N SER A 65 6.41 -1.91 3.07
CA SER A 65 6.92 -2.24 4.41
C SER A 65 7.36 -0.98 5.16
N GLN A 66 7.99 0.00 4.51
CA GLN A 66 8.38 1.26 5.17
C GLN A 66 7.16 2.08 5.59
N GLU A 67 6.18 2.27 4.70
CA GLU A 67 4.98 3.05 5.00
C GLU A 67 4.14 2.43 6.14
N TYR A 68 4.01 1.10 6.19
CA TYR A 68 3.26 0.40 7.24
C TYR A 68 4.08 0.12 8.51
N CYS A 69 5.41 0.02 8.44
CA CYS A 69 6.26 -0.13 9.62
C CYS A 69 6.30 1.18 10.44
N SER A 70 6.24 2.35 9.79
CA SER A 70 6.12 3.64 10.50
C SER A 70 4.76 3.86 11.19
N GLN A 71 3.72 3.07 10.89
CA GLN A 71 2.46 3.11 11.64
C GLN A 71 2.51 2.25 12.92
N SER A 72 3.32 1.19 12.94
CA SER A 72 3.37 0.23 14.07
C SER A 72 4.16 0.74 15.28
N GLU A 73 5.07 1.70 15.11
CA GLU A 73 5.82 2.30 16.23
C GLU A 73 5.00 3.31 17.07
N MET A 74 3.77 3.67 16.65
CA MET A 74 2.89 4.58 17.42
C MET A 74 1.73 3.88 18.14
N GLU A 75 1.58 2.56 18.04
CA GLU A 75 0.52 1.83 18.76
C GLU A 75 0.95 1.27 20.13
N GLU A 76 2.19 1.53 20.57
CA GLU A 76 2.67 1.16 21.92
C GLU A 76 2.50 2.30 22.96
N ARG A 77 1.66 3.30 22.69
CA ARG A 77 1.31 4.38 23.64
C ARG A 77 -0.19 4.58 23.85
N GLN A 78 -0.98 3.51 23.78
CA GLN A 78 -2.31 3.52 24.41
C GLN A 78 -2.14 3.19 25.90
N PRO A 79 -2.39 4.12 26.85
CA PRO A 79 -2.51 3.72 28.24
C PRO A 79 -3.71 2.78 28.34
N ALA A 80 -3.47 1.57 28.84
CA ALA A 80 -4.51 0.62 29.17
C ALA A 80 -5.61 1.36 29.97
N LYS A 81 -6.82 1.47 29.40
CA LYS A 81 -8.00 1.95 30.11
C LYS A 81 -8.30 0.99 31.26
N ARG A 82 -7.61 1.16 32.39
CA ARG A 82 -7.93 0.48 33.64
C ARG A 82 -9.15 1.16 34.25
N GLY A 83 -10.25 0.42 34.28
CA GLY A 83 -11.31 0.58 35.27
C GLY A 83 -12.44 1.53 34.90
N ARG A 84 -13.44 1.00 34.18
CA ARG A 84 -14.81 1.54 34.28
C ARG A 84 -15.29 1.31 35.71
N LYS A 85 -15.21 2.32 36.59
CA LYS A 85 -15.90 2.30 37.88
C LYS A 85 -17.40 2.21 37.62
N ARG A 86 -18.00 1.05 37.88
CA ARG A 86 -19.45 0.92 38.03
C ARG A 86 -19.84 1.69 39.29
N LYS A 87 -20.66 2.74 39.16
CA LYS A 87 -21.44 3.26 40.29
C LYS A 87 -22.61 2.30 40.49
N VAL A 88 -22.59 1.53 41.57
CA VAL A 88 -23.80 0.86 42.05
C VAL A 88 -24.66 1.96 42.65
N SER A 89 -25.76 2.30 41.99
CA SER A 89 -26.86 3.01 42.63
C SER A 89 -27.97 2.00 42.79
N ASP A 90 -28.05 1.37 43.97
CA ASP A 90 -29.25 0.69 44.41
C ASP A 90 -30.29 1.75 44.74
N LYS A 91 -31.05 2.11 43.72
CA LYS A 91 -32.37 2.71 43.89
C LYS A 91 -33.35 1.91 43.03
N LEU A 92 -34.25 1.19 43.72
CA LEU A 92 -35.57 0.69 43.30
C LEU A 92 -35.57 -0.58 42.41
N ARG A 93 -36.49 -1.55 42.51
CA ARG A 93 -37.64 -1.88 43.38
C ARG A 93 -38.28 -3.14 42.76
N ILE A 94 -38.55 -4.20 43.51
CA ILE A 94 -39.74 -5.08 43.38
C ILE A 94 -40.15 -5.44 44.79
#